data_AF-A0A6C1KEQ9-F1
#
_entry.id   AF-A0A6C1KEQ9-F1
#
_cell.length_a   1.000
_cell.length_b   1.000
_cell.length_c   1.000
_cell.angle_alpha   90.00
_cell.angle_beta   90.00
_cell.angle_gamma   90.00
#
_symmetry.space_group_name_H-M   'P 1'
#
loop_
_entity.id
_entity.type
_entity.pdbx_description
1 polymer ?
#
loop_
_entity_poly.entity_id
_entity_poly.type
_entity_poly.pdbx_seq_one_letter_code
_entity_poly.pdbx_strand_id
1 'polypeptide(L)' 'MTTTEREQISRRARALWQEEGCPQGRDRELWAQAELQVLKGRTAFRDGR' A
#
# COMPACT_ATOMS: atom_id res chain seq x y z
N MET A 1 -3.25 13.51 1.85
CA MET A 1 -2.28 12.44 1.50
C MET A 1 -0.92 13.10 1.36
N THR A 2 0.00 12.80 2.26
CA THR A 2 1.40 13.22 2.16
C THR A 2 2.12 12.37 1.11
N THR A 3 3.17 12.92 0.49
CA THR A 3 4.02 12.17 -0.45
C THR A 3 4.51 10.85 0.15
N THR A 4 4.86 10.84 1.44
CA THR A 4 5.32 9.65 2.16
C THR A 4 4.29 8.52 2.21
N GLU A 5 2.99 8.82 2.27
CA GLU A 5 1.94 7.80 2.22
C GLU A 5 1.88 7.15 0.83
N ARG A 6 1.90 7.96 -0.23
CA ARG A 6 1.86 7.46 -1.61
C ARG A 6 3.09 6.61 -1.94
N GLU A 7 4.25 6.99 -1.44
CA GLU A 7 5.49 6.21 -1.55
C GLU A 7 5.36 4.83 -0.90
N GLN A 8 4.81 4.76 0.31
CA GLN A 8 4.59 3.48 1.01
C GLN A 8 3.54 2.60 0.33
N ILE A 9 2.44 3.21 -0.13
CA ILE A 9 1.39 2.53 -0.88
C ILE A 9 1.95 1.96 -2.18
N SER A 10 2.68 2.78 -2.95
CA SER A 10 3.31 2.38 -4.20
C SER A 10 4.28 1.22 -4.00
N ARG A 11 5.13 1.30 -2.98
CA ARG A 11 6.10 0.24 -2.67
C ARG A 11 5.41 -1.06 -2.26
N ARG A 12 4.29 -1.00 -1.53
CA ARG A 12 3.51 -2.18 -1.14
C ARG A 12 2.69 -2.76 -2.28
N ALA A 13 1.98 -1.93 -3.03
CA ALA A 13 1.23 -2.36 -4.20
C ALA A 13 2.15 -3.04 -5.22
N ARG A 14 3.32 -2.46 -5.48
CA ARG A 14 4.31 -3.01 -6.42
C ARG A 14 4.96 -4.31 -5.93
N ALA A 15 5.14 -4.47 -4.62
CA ALA A 15 5.65 -5.73 -4.05
C ALA A 15 4.62 -6.84 -4.26
N LEU A 16 3.36 -6.61 -3.85
CA LEU A 16 2.27 -7.57 -4.04
C LEU A 16 2.05 -7.91 -5.52
N TRP A 17 2.16 -6.93 -6.41
CA TRP A 17 2.02 -7.13 -7.85
C TRP A 17 3.13 -8.01 -8.45
N GLN A 18 4.37 -7.86 -7.97
CA GLN A 18 5.48 -8.74 -8.37
C GLN A 18 5.33 -10.16 -7.80
N GLU A 19 4.86 -10.28 -6.55
CA GLU A 19 4.65 -11.59 -5.90
C GLU A 19 3.55 -12.40 -6.60
N GLU A 20 2.49 -11.75 -7.08
CA GLU A 20 1.39 -12.38 -7.81
C GLU A 20 1.71 -12.68 -9.29
N GLY A 21 2.89 -12.29 -9.78
CA GLY A 21 3.30 -12.56 -11.17
C GLY A 21 2.71 -11.61 -12.21
N CYS A 22 2.50 -10.34 -11.84
CA CYS A 22 1.97 -9.28 -12.71
C CYS A 22 0.57 -9.57 -13.30
N PRO A 23 -0.44 -9.84 -12.44
CA PRO A 23 -1.80 -10.06 -12.90
C PRO A 23 -2.36 -8.79 -13.55
N GLN A 24 -2.60 -8.85 -14.86
CA GLN A 24 -3.13 -7.72 -15.62
C GLN A 24 -4.58 -7.42 -15.18
N GLY A 25 -4.81 -6.23 -14.62
CA GLY A 25 -6.13 -5.80 -14.16
C GLY A 25 -6.35 -5.87 -12.65
N ARG A 26 -5.44 -6.50 -11.89
CA ARG A 26 -5.46 -6.48 -10.41
C ARG A 26 -4.67 -5.34 -9.80
N ASP A 27 -3.97 -4.54 -10.60
CA ASP A 27 -3.19 -3.38 -10.15
C ASP A 27 -4.01 -2.43 -9.28
N ARG A 28 -5.27 -2.17 -9.68
CA ARG A 28 -6.18 -1.28 -8.95
C ARG A 28 -6.63 -1.88 -7.61
N GLU A 29 -6.83 -3.20 -7.56
CA GLU A 29 -7.20 -3.91 -6.32
C GLU A 29 -6.01 -4.00 -5.37
N LEU A 30 -4.81 -4.30 -5.88
CA LEU A 30 -3.57 -4.34 -5.12
C LEU A 30 -3.21 -2.96 -4.58
N TRP A 31 -3.43 -1.91 -5.38
CA TRP A 31 -3.27 -0.53 -4.94
C TRP A 31 -4.25 -0.20 -3.81
N ALA A 32 -5.55 -0.49 -3.97
CA ALA A 32 -6.55 -0.25 -2.93
C ALA A 32 -6.26 -1.04 -1.64
N GLN A 33 -5.80 -2.29 -1.75
CA GLN A 33 -5.36 -3.07 -0.59
C GLN A 33 -4.13 -2.45 0.10
N ALA A 34 -3.14 -2.00 -0.66
CA ALA A 34 -1.97 -1.31 -0.11
C ALA A 34 -2.36 0.02 0.58
N GLU A 35 -3.28 0.78 -0.01
CA GLU A 35 -3.86 1.99 0.60
C GLU A 35 -4.52 1.69 1.94
N LEU A 36 -5.35 0.66 2.00
CA LEU A 36 -6.02 0.26 3.24
C LEU A 36 -5.03 -0.24 4.29
N GLN A 37 -3.99 -0.99 3.89
CA GLN A 37 -2.95 -1.44 4.82
C GLN A 37 -2.12 -0.29 5.38
N VAL A 38 -1.71 0.67 4.54
CA VAL A 38 -0.94 1.85 4.99
C VAL A 38 -1.82 2.74 5.86
N LEU A 39 -3.09 2.93 5.52
CA LEU A 39 -4.03 3.73 6.31
C LEU A 39 -4.34 3.07 7.66
N LYS A 40 -4.61 1.76 7.70
CA LYS A 40 -4.83 1.00 8.95
C LYS A 40 -3.56 0.92 9.79
N GLY A 41 -2.42 0.63 9.16
CA GLY A 41 -1.11 0.60 9.81
C GLY A 41 -0.71 1.96 10.39
N ARG A 42 -1.08 3.08 9.73
CA ARG A 42 -0.88 4.43 10.26
C ARG A 42 -1.70 4.70 11.52
N THR A 43 -2.92 4.17 11.61
CA THR A 43 -3.71 4.28 12.84
C THR A 43 -3.08 3.46 13.97
N ALA A 44 -2.48 2.31 13.66
CA ALA A 44 -1.76 1.50 14.64
C ALA A 44 -0.37 2.06 15.01
N PHE A 45 0.24 2.87 14.13
CA PHE A 45 1.57 3.49 14.31
C PHE A 45 1.49 4.98 14.72
N ARG A 46 0.35 5.43 15.27
CA ARG A 46 0.30 6.69 16.04
C ARG A 46 0.49 6.40 17.52
N ASP A 47 1.69 5.95 17.84
CA ASP A 47 2.26 5.85 19.17
C ASP A 47 3.76 6.14 19.00
N GLY A 48 4.45 7.01 19.72
CA GLY A 48 4.16 8.01 20.73
C GLY A 48 5.49 8.77 20.89
N ARG A 49 5.47 10.08 21.07
CA ARG A 49 6.67 10.84 21.46
C ARG A 49 6.27 11.95 22.42
#